data_AF-G7YUV2-F1
#
_entry.id   AF-G7YUV2-F1
#
_cell.length_a   1.000
_cell.length_b   1.000
_cell.length_c   1.000
_cell.angle_alpha   90.00
_cell.angle_beta   90.00
_cell.angle_gamma   90.00
#
_symmetry.space_group_name_H-M   'P 1'
#
loop_
_entity.id
_entity.type
_entity.pdbx_description
1 polymer ?
#
loop_
_entity_poly.entity_id
_entity_poly.type
_entity_poly.pdbx_seq_one_letter_code
_entity_poly.pdbx_strand_id
1 'polypeptide(L)'
;MLRTNVVYKIHCGDCDKHYVGQTERKLSTRIHEHKLATKRHGQFSLVSVHEDQDEHKFNWSTVHILAQARTKNEREFIEAWYSTEKAINKHIEINPVYRPLQTKELRNSRKEDHNATQLGNGPIANGPEAPQNGHPTNQ
;
A
#
# COMPACT_ATOMS: atom_id res chain seq x y z
N MET A 1 -4.10 -10.46 -6.75
CA MET A 1 -2.70 -10.16 -7.11
C MET A 1 -1.92 -11.46 -7.28
N LEU A 2 -1.44 -11.75 -8.49
CA LEU A 2 -0.70 -12.99 -8.82
C LEU A 2 0.83 -12.89 -8.61
N ARG A 3 1.33 -11.76 -8.10
CA ARG A 3 2.78 -11.55 -7.97
C ARG A 3 3.39 -12.38 -6.84
N THR A 4 4.55 -12.95 -7.10
CA THR A 4 5.40 -13.71 -6.16
C THR A 4 6.72 -12.98 -5.96
N ASN A 5 7.49 -13.35 -4.93
CA ASN A 5 8.81 -12.77 -4.67
C ASN A 5 8.79 -11.24 -4.46
N VAL A 6 7.81 -10.74 -3.71
CA VAL A 6 7.58 -9.30 -3.53
C VAL A 6 7.80 -8.85 -2.09
N VAL A 7 8.20 -7.59 -1.96
CA VAL A 7 8.07 -6.80 -0.73
C VAL A 7 6.86 -5.90 -0.89
N TYR A 8 5.98 -5.87 0.11
CA TYR A 8 4.72 -5.14 0.07
C TYR A 8 4.53 -4.31 1.33
N LYS A 9 3.60 -3.36 1.24
CA LYS A 9 3.20 -2.45 2.32
C LYS A 9 1.68 -2.44 2.45
N ILE A 10 1.20 -2.47 3.68
CA ILE A 10 -0.22 -2.31 4.02
C ILE A 10 -0.32 -1.19 5.06
N HIS A 11 -1.20 -0.23 4.81
CA HIS A 11 -1.45 0.86 5.75
C HIS A 11 -2.48 0.47 6.80
N CYS A 12 -2.27 0.94 8.03
CA CYS A 12 -3.36 1.05 8.98
C CYS A 12 -4.36 2.09 8.44
N GLY A 13 -5.66 1.81 8.57
CA GLY A 13 -6.72 2.74 8.16
C GLY A 13 -6.94 3.86 9.17
N ASP A 14 -6.56 3.64 10.43
CA ASP A 14 -6.92 4.52 11.55
C ASP A 14 -5.72 5.30 12.13
N CYS A 15 -4.49 4.98 11.69
CA CYS A 15 -3.29 5.73 12.07
C CYS A 15 -2.24 5.77 10.95
N ASP A 16 -1.16 6.53 11.17
CA ASP A 16 -0.09 6.72 10.19
C ASP A 16 0.92 5.55 10.12
N LYS A 17 0.69 4.49 10.91
CA LYS A 17 1.51 3.28 10.93
C LYS A 17 1.23 2.39 9.72
N HIS A 18 2.19 1.56 9.38
CA HIS A 18 2.07 0.60 8.29
C HIS A 18 2.84 -0.69 8.59
N TYR A 19 2.47 -1.76 7.91
CA TYR A 19 3.21 -3.02 7.91
C TYR A 19 3.96 -3.15 6.59
N VAL A 20 5.25 -3.47 6.65
CA VAL A 20 6.02 -3.94 5.50
C VAL A 20 6.21 -5.44 5.65
N GLY A 21 6.15 -6.20 4.57
CA GLY A 21 6.47 -7.62 4.64
C GLY A 21 6.97 -8.13 3.31
N GLN A 22 7.67 -9.26 3.35
CA GLN A 22 8.07 -9.98 2.14
C GLN A 22 7.33 -11.30 1.99
N THR A 23 7.25 -11.79 0.75
CA THR A 23 6.79 -13.14 0.47
C THR A 23 7.42 -13.69 -0.81
N GLU A 24 7.85 -14.95 -0.74
CA GLU A 24 8.20 -15.74 -1.91
C GLU A 24 6.96 -16.25 -2.64
N ARG A 25 5.87 -16.50 -1.90
CA ARG A 25 4.60 -17.04 -2.41
C ARG A 25 3.77 -15.96 -3.08
N LYS A 26 2.60 -16.34 -3.59
CA LYS A 26 1.63 -15.37 -4.14
C LYS A 26 1.23 -14.38 -3.04
N LEU A 27 1.34 -13.09 -3.36
CA LEU A 27 0.96 -12.01 -2.45
C LEU A 27 -0.47 -12.18 -1.92
N SER A 28 -1.42 -12.59 -2.76
CA SER A 28 -2.79 -12.86 -2.34
C SER A 28 -2.89 -13.87 -1.20
N THR A 29 -2.06 -14.92 -1.21
CA THR A 29 -2.06 -15.93 -0.15
C THR A 29 -1.54 -15.33 1.15
N ARG A 30 -0.47 -14.52 1.10
CA ARG A 30 0.07 -13.86 2.28
C ARG A 30 -0.91 -12.85 2.89
N ILE A 31 -1.60 -12.07 2.04
CA ILE A 31 -2.66 -11.15 2.50
C ILE A 31 -3.83 -11.92 3.13
N HIS A 32 -4.22 -13.06 2.56
CA HIS A 32 -5.27 -13.89 3.13
C HIS A 32 -4.88 -14.43 4.52
N GLU A 33 -3.64 -14.90 4.69
CA GLU A 33 -3.13 -15.34 6.00
C GLU A 33 -3.17 -14.23 7.05
N HIS A 34 -2.76 -13.02 6.69
CA HIS A 34 -2.85 -11.86 7.60
C HIS A 34 -4.29 -11.57 8.01
N LYS A 35 -5.23 -11.55 7.06
CA LYS A 35 -6.66 -11.39 7.35
C LYS A 35 -7.19 -12.49 8.28
N LEU A 36 -6.78 -13.74 8.05
CA LEU A 36 -7.18 -14.86 8.91
C LEU A 36 -6.57 -14.75 10.30
N ALA A 37 -5.32 -14.30 10.43
CA ALA A 37 -4.67 -14.09 11.72
C ALA A 37 -5.41 -13.00 12.52
N THR A 38 -5.71 -11.87 11.89
CA THR A 38 -6.52 -10.79 12.47
C THR A 38 -7.88 -11.29 12.95
N LYS A 39 -8.61 -12.04 12.11
CA LYS A 39 -9.91 -12.62 12.49
C LYS A 39 -9.84 -13.60 13.68
N ARG A 40 -8.67 -14.17 13.93
CA ARG A 40 -8.43 -15.16 14.99
C ARG A 40 -7.69 -14.56 16.19
N HIS A 41 -7.42 -13.25 16.19
CA HIS A 41 -6.61 -12.59 17.21
C HIS A 41 -5.23 -13.26 17.39
N GLY A 42 -4.59 -13.58 16.26
CA GLY A 42 -3.35 -14.35 16.20
C GLY A 42 -2.14 -13.55 16.68
N GLN A 43 -1.64 -13.84 17.89
CA GLN A 43 -0.54 -13.11 18.55
C GLN A 43 0.82 -13.14 17.80
N PHE A 44 1.00 -14.04 16.84
CA PHE A 44 2.22 -14.12 16.03
C PHE A 44 2.20 -13.21 14.79
N SER A 45 1.05 -12.61 14.48
CA SER A 45 0.93 -11.63 13.39
C SER A 45 1.00 -10.23 13.98
N LEU A 46 2.04 -9.46 13.66
CA LEU A 46 2.14 -8.05 14.07
C LEU A 46 0.94 -7.23 13.58
N VAL A 47 0.39 -7.60 12.42
CA VAL A 47 -0.82 -7.00 11.86
C VAL A 47 -2.03 -7.27 12.76
N SER A 48 -2.20 -8.50 13.25
CA SER A 48 -3.26 -8.84 14.21
C SER A 48 -3.05 -8.15 15.54
N VAL A 49 -1.83 -8.20 16.09
CA VAL A 49 -1.49 -7.60 17.38
C VAL A 49 -1.77 -6.10 17.37
N HIS A 50 -1.43 -5.40 16.28
CA HIS A 50 -1.73 -3.98 16.13
C HIS A 50 -3.24 -3.70 16.10
N GLU A 51 -4.02 -4.47 15.33
CA GLU A 51 -5.49 -4.32 15.32
C GLU A 51 -6.11 -4.59 16.69
N ASP A 52 -5.58 -5.56 17.43
CA ASP A 52 -6.13 -5.98 18.73
C ASP A 52 -5.77 -4.99 19.85
N GLN A 53 -4.55 -4.46 19.85
CA GLN A 53 -4.07 -3.56 20.91
C GLN A 53 -4.54 -2.12 20.72
N ASP A 54 -4.51 -1.63 19.48
CA ASP A 54 -4.83 -0.24 19.17
C ASP A 54 -6.31 -0.10 18.71
N GLU A 55 -7.10 -1.19 18.68
CA GLU A 55 -8.48 -1.24 18.15
C GLU A 55 -8.62 -0.75 16.70
N HIS A 56 -7.53 -0.83 15.94
CA HIS A 56 -7.45 -0.36 14.55
C HIS A 56 -7.82 -1.44 13.52
N LYS A 57 -7.91 -1.04 12.26
CA LYS A 57 -8.18 -1.87 11.09
C LYS A 57 -7.20 -1.56 9.97
N PHE A 58 -6.60 -2.60 9.39
CA PHE A 58 -5.79 -2.43 8.19
C PHE A 58 -6.65 -2.18 6.95
N ASN A 59 -6.16 -1.31 6.06
CA ASN A 59 -6.79 -1.11 4.75
C ASN A 59 -6.38 -2.23 3.78
N TRP A 60 -7.18 -3.30 3.77
CA TRP A 60 -6.93 -4.46 2.91
C TRP A 60 -7.23 -4.24 1.42
N SER A 61 -7.93 -3.17 1.05
CA SER A 61 -8.23 -2.84 -0.35
C SER A 61 -6.97 -2.33 -1.07
N THR A 62 -6.05 -1.75 -0.31
CA THR A 62 -4.86 -1.07 -0.83
C THR A 62 -3.60 -1.72 -0.29
N VAL A 63 -3.07 -2.68 -1.05
CA VAL A 63 -1.77 -3.30 -0.78
C VAL A 63 -0.79 -2.78 -1.83
N HIS A 64 0.27 -2.10 -1.38
CA HIS A 64 1.30 -1.58 -2.28
C HIS A 64 2.42 -2.60 -2.44
N ILE A 65 2.83 -2.86 -3.68
CA ILE A 65 4.05 -3.63 -3.95
C ILE A 65 5.19 -2.62 -4.04
N LEU A 66 6.15 -2.73 -3.11
CA LEU A 66 7.31 -1.83 -3.04
C LEU A 66 8.43 -2.27 -3.97
N ALA A 67 8.63 -3.58 -4.10
CA ALA A 67 9.61 -4.16 -4.99
C ALA A 67 9.31 -5.63 -5.28
N GLN A 68 9.96 -6.15 -6.31
CA GLN A 68 10.07 -7.58 -6.58
C GLN A 68 11.55 -7.97 -6.61
N ALA A 69 11.93 -9.02 -5.89
CA ALA A 69 13.32 -9.41 -5.73
C ALA A 69 13.47 -10.94 -5.71
N ARG A 70 14.45 -11.44 -6.46
CA ARG A 70 14.59 -12.87 -6.77
C ARG A 70 15.07 -13.66 -5.55
N THR A 71 16.01 -13.11 -4.82
CA THR A 71 16.63 -13.78 -3.67
C THR A 71 15.96 -13.37 -2.36
N LYS A 72 16.08 -14.23 -1.35
CA LYS A 72 15.63 -13.93 0.00
C LYS A 72 16.39 -12.73 0.59
N ASN A 73 17.71 -12.67 0.42
CA ASN A 73 18.54 -11.59 0.96
C ASN A 73 18.18 -10.22 0.38
N GLU A 74 17.90 -10.13 -0.92
CA GLU A 74 17.41 -8.89 -1.53
C GLU A 74 16.06 -8.47 -0.92
N ARG A 75 15.13 -9.42 -0.73
CA ARG A 75 13.84 -9.13 -0.10
C ARG A 75 13.99 -8.68 1.35
N GLU A 76 14.89 -9.29 2.13
CA GLU A 76 15.18 -8.91 3.51
C GLU A 76 15.79 -7.51 3.58
N PHE A 77 16.74 -7.20 2.71
CA PHE A 77 17.32 -5.86 2.60
C PHE A 77 16.27 -4.81 2.26
N ILE A 78 15.41 -5.10 1.27
CA ILE A 78 14.35 -4.18 0.85
C ILE A 78 13.28 -4.04 1.94
N GLU A 79 12.90 -5.12 2.63
CA GLU A 79 11.99 -5.07 3.78
C GLU A 79 12.55 -4.16 4.88
N ALA A 80 13.83 -4.29 5.21
CA ALA A 80 14.52 -3.39 6.12
C ALA A 80 14.52 -1.93 5.59
N TRP A 81 14.81 -1.74 4.30
CA TRP A 81 14.81 -0.43 3.62
C TRP A 81 13.48 0.32 3.69
N TYR A 82 12.36 -0.39 3.75
CA TYR A 82 11.06 0.25 3.87
C TYR A 82 10.49 0.21 5.30
N SER A 83 11.09 -0.55 6.22
CA SER A 83 10.71 -0.60 7.64
C SER A 83 11.19 0.63 8.41
N THR A 84 10.63 1.78 8.06
CA THR A 84 10.93 3.08 8.71
C THR A 84 10.30 3.22 10.10
N GLU A 85 10.50 4.38 10.76
CA GLU A 85 9.97 4.70 12.08
C GLU A 85 8.47 4.40 12.27
N LYS A 86 7.65 4.56 11.22
CA LYS A 86 6.20 4.29 11.27
C LYS A 86 5.83 2.83 10.96
N ALA A 87 6.81 1.97 10.70
CA ALA A 87 6.55 0.57 10.41
C ALA A 87 6.30 -0.20 11.72
N ILE A 88 5.28 -1.05 11.75
CA ILE A 88 4.99 -1.93 12.90
C ILE A 88 5.91 -3.16 12.97
N ASN A 89 6.77 -3.34 11.96
CA ASN A 89 7.73 -4.45 11.88
C ASN A 89 8.63 -4.52 13.12
N LYS A 90 8.98 -5.73 13.55
CA LYS A 90 10.08 -5.90 14.50
C LYS A 90 11.32 -5.27 13.87
N HIS A 91 11.92 -4.31 14.58
CA HIS A 91 12.95 -3.42 14.09
C HIS A 91 14.09 -4.20 13.40
N ILE A 92 14.15 -4.16 12.07
CA ILE A 92 15.32 -4.59 11.30
C ILE A 92 16.13 -3.32 11.04
N GLU A 93 17.15 -3.09 11.86
CA GLU A 93 18.03 -1.94 11.68
C GLU A 93 18.90 -2.12 10.45
N ILE A 94 18.70 -1.25 9.46
CA ILE A 94 19.73 -1.02 8.46
C ILE A 94 20.89 -0.33 9.15
N ASN A 95 22.11 -0.74 8.79
CA ASN A 95 23.33 -0.10 9.29
C ASN A 95 23.19 1.44 9.18
N PRO A 96 23.40 2.19 10.29
CA PRO A 96 23.18 3.63 10.35
C PRO A 96 23.84 4.43 9.22
N VAL A 97 24.94 3.93 8.65
CA VAL A 97 25.64 4.53 7.50
C VAL A 97 24.71 4.74 6.30
N TYR A 98 23.70 3.89 6.11
CA TYR A 98 22.75 4.01 4.99
C TYR A 98 21.51 4.87 5.30
N ARG A 99 21.27 5.28 6.55
CA ARG A 99 20.09 6.07 6.94
C ARG A 99 19.95 7.41 6.19
N PRO A 100 21.03 8.18 5.93
CA PRO A 100 20.91 9.42 5.18
C PRO A 100 20.40 9.21 3.74
N LEU A 101 20.88 8.14 3.08
CA LEU A 101 20.45 7.78 1.72
C LEU A 101 18.99 7.32 1.71
N GLN A 102 18.63 6.45 2.65
CA GLN A 102 17.26 5.96 2.82
C GLN A 102 16.27 7.12 3.04
N THR A 103 16.61 8.08 3.92
CA THR A 103 15.76 9.23 4.22
C THR A 103 15.56 10.13 2.99
N LYS A 104 16.62 10.34 2.20
CA LYS A 104 16.55 11.14 0.97
C LYS A 104 15.65 10.48 -0.06
N GLU A 105 15.81 9.19 -0.29
CA GLU A 105 15.05 8.44 -1.30
C GLU A 105 13.56 8.38 -0.95
N LEU A 106 13.23 8.04 0.29
CA LEU A 106 11.82 7.96 0.73
C LEU A 106 11.11 9.32 0.72
N ARG A 107 11.85 10.43 0.90
CA ARG A 107 11.29 11.78 0.74
C ARG A 107 10.96 12.10 -0.71
N ASN A 108 11.72 11.58 -1.67
CA ASN A 108 11.45 11.79 -3.09
C ASN A 108 10.22 11.00 -3.53
N SER A 109 10.11 9.71 -3.14
CA SER A 109 8.96 8.88 -3.51
C SER A 109 7.62 9.44 -2.99
N ARG A 110 7.57 10.01 -1.77
CA ARG A 110 6.34 10.64 -1.24
C ARG A 110 5.89 11.85 -2.07
N LYS A 111 6.82 12.61 -2.65
CA LYS A 111 6.48 13.76 -3.50
C LYS A 111 5.85 13.31 -4.82
N GLU A 112 6.30 12.17 -5.35
CA GLU A 112 5.72 11.57 -6.55
C GLU A 112 4.29 11.06 -6.30
N ASP A 113 4.04 10.39 -5.17
CA ASP A 113 2.70 9.92 -4.78
C ASP A 113 1.70 11.10 -4.57
N HIS A 114 2.17 12.18 -3.93
CA HIS A 114 1.35 13.39 -3.73
C HIS A 114 1.08 14.14 -5.05
N ASN A 115 2.03 14.16 -5.98
CA ASN A 115 1.83 14.78 -7.30
C ASN A 115 0.90 13.94 -8.19
N ALA A 116 0.95 12.60 -8.11
CA ALA A 116 0.04 11.71 -8.83
C ALA A 116 -1.42 11.88 -8.36
N THR A 117 -1.64 12.22 -7.09
CA THR A 117 -2.98 12.45 -6.52
C THR A 117 -3.59 13.79 -6.95
N GLN A 118 -2.78 14.80 -7.30
CA GLN A 118 -3.29 16.11 -7.74
C GLN A 118 -3.70 16.18 -9.22
N LEU A 119 -3.35 15.19 -10.05
CA LEU A 119 -3.73 15.15 -11.47
C LEU A 119 -5.08 14.44 -11.74
N GLY A 120 -5.81 14.01 -10.71
CA GLY A 120 -7.04 13.22 -10.84
C GLY A 120 -8.37 13.98 -10.75
N ASN A 121 -8.38 15.27 -10.38
CA ASN A 121 -9.62 16.03 -10.13
C ASN A 121 -9.73 17.25 -11.06
N GLY A 122 -9.87 17.01 -12.36
CA GLY A 122 -10.39 18.02 -13.29
C GLY A 122 -11.93 18.01 -13.27
N PRO A 123 -12.63 19.15 -13.38
CA PRO A 123 -14.08 19.14 -13.52
C PRO A 123 -14.44 18.37 -14.79
N ILE A 124 -15.40 17.45 -14.69
CA ILE A 124 -16.04 16.86 -15.86
C ILE A 124 -16.75 18.01 -16.57
N ALA A 125 -16.19 18.47 -17.69
CA ALA A 125 -16.86 19.41 -18.57
C ALA A 125 -18.09 18.70 -19.16
N ASN A 126 -19.28 19.14 -18.77
CA ASN A 126 -20.51 18.78 -19.47
C ASN A 126 -20.40 19.32 -20.91
N GLY A 127 -20.32 18.40 -21.88
CA GLY A 127 -20.39 18.73 -23.31
C GLY A 127 -21.77 19.29 -23.69
N PRO A 128 -21.88 19.92 -24.87
CA PRO A 128 -23.05 20.72 -25.22
C PRO A 128 -24.28 19.83 -25.46
N GLU A 129 -25.42 20.27 -24.92
CA GLU A 129 -26.74 19.73 -25.23
C GLU A 129 -27.01 19.81 -26.74
N ALA A 130 -27.49 18.70 -27.31
CA ALA A 130 -27.94 18.62 -28.69
C ALA A 130 -29.23 19.44 -28.88
N PRO A 131 -29.40 20.15 -30.01
CA PRO A 131 -30.61 20.94 -30.24
C PRO A 131 -31.79 20.02 -30.59
N GLN A 132 -32.89 20.16 -29.85
CA GLN A 132 -34.19 19.62 -30.24
C GLN A 132 -34.73 20.45 -31.40
N ASN A 133 -34.83 19.84 -32.59
CA ASN A 133 -35.50 20.46 -33.73
C ASN A 133 -36.63 19.57 -34.24
N GLY A 134 -37.85 20.12 -34.20
CA GLY A 134 -38.75 20.12 -35.36
C GLY A 134 -39.63 18.90 -35.57
N HIS A 135 -40.87 19.02 -35.12
CA HIS A 135 -42.05 18.36 -35.69
C HIS A 135 -42.09 18.51 -37.22
N PRO A 136 -42.58 17.50 -37.95
CA PRO A 136 -43.35 17.78 -39.15
C PRO A 136 -44.74 17.15 -39.08
N THR A 137 -45.73 18.02 -39.26
CA THR A 137 -47.09 17.70 -39.69
C THR A 137 -47.06 17.15 -41.12
N ASN A 138 -47.77 16.06 -41.40
CA ASN A 138 -48.62 16.00 -42.60
C ASN A 138 -49.53 14.76 -42.64
N GLN A 139 -50.81 15.07 -42.88
CA GLN A 139 -51.90 14.32 -43.54
C GLN A 139 -52.43 13.02 -42.91
#